data_AF-A0A8J2WN27-F1
#
_entry.id   AF-A0A8J2WN27-F1
#
_cell.length_a   1.000
_cell.length_b   1.000
_cell.length_c   1.000
_cell.angle_alpha   90.00
_cell.angle_beta   90.00
_cell.angle_gamma   90.00
#
_symmetry.space_group_name_H-M   'P 1'
#
loop_
_entity.id
_entity.type
_entity.pdbx_description
1 polymer ?
#
loop_
_entity_poly.entity_id
_entity_poly.type
_entity_poly.pdbx_seq_one_letter_code
_entity_poly.pdbx_strand_id
1 'polypeptide(L)'
;MGRYSREPDNPTKSCKARGSNLRVHFKNTREAANTIKRMPLKRAVAFLKNVIQHKECVPFRRYNGGVGRCAQVCSSIFCISR
;
A
#
# COMPACT_ATOMS: atom_id res chain seq x y z
N MET A 1 21.63 0.70 12.71
CA MET A 1 21.08 0.99 11.35
C MET A 1 20.77 -0.35 10.69
N GLY A 2 19.52 -0.61 10.31
CA GLY A 2 19.13 -1.99 9.95
C GLY A 2 19.34 -2.34 8.47
N ARG A 3 19.61 -3.62 8.20
CA ARG A 3 19.83 -4.18 6.86
C ARG A 3 18.55 -4.11 6.01
N TYR A 4 18.67 -3.72 4.73
CA TYR A 4 17.54 -3.68 3.79
C TYR A 4 17.44 -5.02 3.05
N SER A 5 16.22 -5.45 2.72
CA SER A 5 16.00 -6.73 2.02
C SER A 5 16.38 -6.70 0.53
N ARG A 6 16.36 -5.51 -0.09
CA ARG A 6 16.74 -5.32 -1.50
C ARG A 6 17.59 -4.07 -1.64
N GLU A 7 18.67 -4.20 -2.39
CA GLU A 7 19.56 -3.08 -2.72
C GLU A 7 19.19 -2.52 -4.10
N PRO A 8 19.28 -1.19 -4.28
CA PRO A 8 19.07 -0.57 -5.59
C PRO A 8 20.30 -0.79 -6.48
N ASP A 9 20.08 -0.95 -7.78
CA ASP A 9 21.17 -1.12 -8.76
C ASP A 9 22.03 0.15 -8.87
N ASN A 10 21.40 1.33 -8.76
CA ASN A 10 22.08 2.63 -8.78
C ASN A 10 21.85 3.39 -7.47
N PRO A 11 22.85 3.48 -6.57
CA PRO A 11 22.67 4.11 -5.26
C PRO A 11 22.53 5.64 -5.33
N THR A 12 23.12 6.30 -6.33
CA THR A 12 23.10 7.77 -6.48
C THR A 12 21.73 8.32 -6.90
N LYS A 13 20.94 7.53 -7.62
CA LYS A 13 19.62 7.92 -8.15
C LYS A 13 18.45 7.30 -7.38
N SER A 14 18.73 6.61 -6.27
CA SER A 14 17.73 5.88 -5.49
C SER A 14 17.67 6.36 -4.05
N CYS A 15 16.46 6.50 -3.51
CA CYS A 15 16.25 6.87 -2.11
C CYS A 15 15.87 5.63 -1.28
N LYS A 16 16.43 5.52 -0.06
CA LYS A 16 16.05 4.50 0.93
C LYS A 16 15.28 5.17 2.08
N ALA A 17 14.19 4.55 2.52
CA ALA A 17 13.39 5.04 3.65
C ALA A 17 12.97 3.86 4.55
N ARG A 18 12.82 4.14 5.86
CA ARG A 18 12.38 3.15 6.86
C ARG A 18 11.64 3.86 8.00
N GLY A 19 10.54 3.27 8.45
CA GLY A 19 9.90 3.58 9.73
C GLY A 19 9.95 2.35 10.63
N SER A 20 10.33 2.52 11.90
CA SER A 20 10.38 1.45 12.91
C SER A 20 9.29 1.64 13.96
N ASN A 21 8.70 0.54 14.44
CA ASN A 21 7.73 0.50 15.54
C ASN A 21 6.51 1.43 15.36
N LEU A 22 5.94 1.44 14.15
CA LEU A 22 4.70 2.15 13.87
C LEU A 22 3.50 1.36 14.45
N ARG A 23 2.62 2.04 15.20
CA ARG A 23 1.37 1.46 15.71
C ARG A 23 0.33 1.40 14.59
N VAL A 24 0.46 0.41 13.70
CA VAL A 24 -0.41 0.21 12.54
C VAL A 24 -0.78 -1.26 12.39
N HIS A 25 -1.93 -1.55 11.78
CA HIS A 25 -2.35 -2.92 11.53
C HIS A 25 -1.52 -3.55 10.40
N PHE A 26 -0.77 -4.60 10.72
CA PHE A 26 0.15 -5.26 9.78
C PHE A 26 -0.51 -5.71 8.47
N LYS A 27 -1.72 -6.29 8.55
CA LYS A 27 -2.39 -6.82 7.36
C LYS A 27 -2.80 -5.70 6.40
N ASN A 28 -3.19 -4.54 6.90
CA ASN A 28 -3.68 -3.44 6.08
C ASN A 28 -2.53 -2.71 5.39
N THR A 29 -1.44 -2.48 6.13
CA THR A 29 -0.26 -1.78 5.61
C THR A 29 0.45 -2.57 4.53
N ARG A 30 0.47 -3.91 4.61
CA ARG A 30 1.01 -4.77 3.56
C ARG A 30 0.28 -4.57 2.23
N GLU A 31 -1.06 -4.59 2.26
CA GLU A 31 -1.87 -4.46 1.04
C GLU A 31 -1.77 -3.04 0.46
N ALA A 32 -1.76 -2.01 1.32
CA ALA A 32 -1.51 -0.62 0.91
C ALA A 32 -0.11 -0.43 0.30
N ALA A 33 0.93 -1.05 0.87
CA ALA A 33 2.29 -0.98 0.32
C ALA A 33 2.39 -1.70 -1.03
N ASN A 34 1.67 -2.83 -1.19
CA ASN A 34 1.68 -3.59 -2.43
C ASN A 34 0.97 -2.88 -3.58
N THR A 35 -0.05 -2.08 -3.27
CA THR A 35 -0.79 -1.29 -4.28
C THR A 35 0.02 -0.12 -4.80
N ILE A 36 0.74 0.57 -3.92
CA ILE A 36 1.59 1.72 -4.28
C ILE A 36 2.87 1.27 -5.01
N LYS A 37 3.23 -0.02 -4.91
CA LYS A 37 4.42 -0.58 -5.55
C LYS A 37 4.35 -0.34 -7.07
N ARG A 38 5.42 0.24 -7.63
CA ARG A 38 5.57 0.63 -9.05
C ARG A 38 4.74 1.84 -9.50
N MET A 39 4.09 2.57 -8.60
CA MET A 39 3.49 3.86 -8.94
C MET A 39 4.53 5.00 -8.95
N PRO A 40 4.36 6.04 -9.77
CA PRO A 40 5.17 7.26 -9.67
C PRO A 40 4.81 8.03 -8.40
N LEU A 41 5.81 8.71 -7.81
CA LEU A 41 5.69 9.37 -6.50
C LEU A 41 4.49 10.35 -6.40
N LYS A 42 4.26 11.16 -7.44
CA LYS A 42 3.15 12.12 -7.46
C LYS A 42 1.78 11.43 -7.41
N ARG A 43 1.60 10.34 -8.18
CA ARG A 43 0.36 9.56 -8.18
C ARG A 43 0.16 8.82 -6.87
N ALA A 44 1.23 8.27 -6.28
CA ALA A 44 1.17 7.58 -5.00
C ALA A 44 0.66 8.49 -3.86
N VAL A 45 1.16 9.74 -3.81
CA VAL A 45 0.70 10.72 -2.81
C VAL A 45 -0.78 11.08 -3.03
N ALA A 46 -1.18 11.30 -4.29
CA ALA A 46 -2.58 11.57 -4.62
C ALA A 46 -3.50 10.38 -4.24
N PHE A 47 -3.08 9.15 -4.56
CA PHE A 47 -3.79 7.93 -4.21
C PHE A 47 -4.02 7.81 -2.70
N LEU A 48 -2.99 8.02 -1.88
CA LEU A 48 -3.12 7.97 -0.42
C LEU A 48 -4.12 9.01 0.11
N LYS A 49 -4.15 10.22 -0.46
CA LYS A 49 -5.14 11.24 -0.10
C LYS A 49 -6.55 10.84 -0.52
N ASN A 50 -6.72 10.22 -1.69
CA ASN A 50 -8.00 9.73 -2.16
C ASN A 50 -8.53 8.57 -1.32
N VAL A 51 -7.64 7.70 -0.81
CA VAL A 51 -8.00 6.60 0.10
C VAL A 51 -8.52 7.15 1.43
N ILE A 52 -7.90 8.20 1.98
CA ILE A 52 -8.38 8.88 3.19
C ILE A 52 -9.76 9.51 2.93
N GLN A 53 -9.99 10.03 1.72
CA GLN A 53 -11.30 10.56 1.30
C GLN A 53 -12.29 9.47 0.86
N HIS A 54 -11.93 8.19 0.96
CA HIS A 54 -12.71 7.04 0.51
C HIS A 54 -13.19 7.11 -0.96
N LYS A 55 -12.44 7.82 -1.82
CA LYS A 55 -12.71 7.93 -3.26
C LYS A 55 -12.13 6.76 -4.05
N GLU A 56 -10.93 6.34 -3.66
CA GLU A 56 -10.23 5.19 -4.22
C GLU A 56 -10.01 4.15 -3.11
N CYS A 57 -10.02 2.88 -3.48
CA CYS A 57 -9.97 1.75 -2.54
C CYS A 57 -8.64 1.00 -2.61
N VAL A 58 -8.26 0.39 -1.48
CA VAL A 58 -7.08 -0.50 -1.40
C VAL A 58 -7.52 -1.95 -1.57
N PRO A 59 -7.14 -2.62 -2.67
CA PRO A 59 -7.43 -4.03 -2.87
C PRO A 59 -6.68 -4.96 -1.88
N PHE A 60 -7.43 -5.83 -1.19
CA PHE A 60 -6.91 -6.90 -0.34
C PHE A 60 -6.80 -8.20 -1.15
N ARG A 61 -5.57 -8.65 -1.39
CA ARG A 61 -5.28 -9.88 -2.15
C ARG A 61 -4.95 -11.06 -1.25
N ARG A 62 -4.11 -10.85 -0.22
CA ARG A 62 -3.65 -11.95 0.65
C ARG A 62 -4.48 -12.13 1.91
N TYR A 63 -4.87 -11.02 2.54
CA TYR A 63 -5.60 -11.04 3.81
C TYR A 63 -7.08 -10.73 3.58
N ASN A 64 -7.78 -11.63 2.90
CA ASN A 64 -9.15 -11.44 2.46
C ASN A 64 -10.22 -12.20 3.28
N GLY A 65 -9.84 -12.88 4.36
CA GLY A 65 -10.79 -13.59 5.24
C GLY A 65 -11.66 -12.62 6.05
N GLY A 66 -12.89 -12.35 5.60
CA GLY A 66 -13.90 -11.58 6.32
C GLY A 66 -13.92 -10.07 6.04
N VAL A 67 -13.30 -9.61 4.96
CA VAL A 67 -13.35 -8.19 4.54
C VAL A 67 -14.54 -7.92 3.61
N GLY A 68 -15.02 -6.67 3.60
CA GLY A 68 -16.10 -6.24 2.73
C GLY A 68 -15.73 -6.23 1.25
N ARG A 69 -16.74 -6.34 0.37
CA ARG A 69 -16.58 -6.16 -1.07
C ARG A 69 -17.04 -4.76 -1.47
N CYS A 70 -16.30 -4.11 -2.37
CA CYS A 70 -16.63 -2.78 -2.88
C CYS A 70 -16.72 -2.83 -4.41
N ALA A 71 -17.69 -2.14 -5.00
CA ALA A 71 -17.96 -2.15 -6.44
C ALA A 71 -16.82 -1.58 -7.30
N GLN A 72 -15.96 -0.76 -6.69
CA GLN A 72 -14.84 -0.11 -7.35
C GLN A 72 -13.68 -1.05 -7.67
N VAL A 73 -13.65 -2.25 -7.07
CA VAL A 73 -12.60 -3.22 -7.34
C VAL A 73 -13.14 -4.32 -8.24
N CYS A 74 -12.41 -4.62 -9.32
CA CYS A 74 -12.80 -5.67 -10.26
C CYS A 74 -13.02 -7.00 -9.52
N SER A 75 -14.08 -7.71 -9.92
CA SER A 75 -14.94 -8.73 -9.29
C SER A 75 -14.40 -9.71 -8.22
N SER A 76 -13.11 -9.78 -7.98
CA SER A 76 -12.45 -10.79 -7.12
C SER A 76 -11.61 -10.21 -5.98
N ILE A 77 -11.72 -8.90 -5.71
CA ILE A 77 -10.83 -8.24 -4.75
C ILE A 77 -11.62 -7.48 -3.69
N PHE A 78 -11.27 -7.75 -2.42
CA PHE A 78 -11.94 -7.18 -1.26
C PHE A 78 -11.34 -5.82 -0.89
N CYS A 79 -12.10 -4.96 -0.20
CA CYS A 79 -11.64 -3.65 0.21
C CYS A 79 -12.09 -3.31 1.64
N ILE A 80 -11.25 -2.57 2.36
CA ILE A 80 -11.70 -1.78 3.51
C ILE A 80 -12.41 -0.55 2.95
N SER A 81 -13.73 -0.62 2.84
CA SER A 81 -14.59 0.51 2.53
C SER A 81 -15.66 0.68 3.61
N ARG A 82 -15.23 0.58 4.87
CA ARG A 82 -15.97 1.00 6.06
C ARG A 82 -14.96 1.42 7.12
#